data_AF-A0A251WLN9-F1
#
_entry.id   AF-A0A251WLN9-F1
#
_cell.length_a   1.000
_cell.length_b   1.000
_cell.length_c   1.000
_cell.angle_alpha   90.00
_cell.angle_beta   90.00
_cell.angle_gamma   90.00
#
_symmetry.space_group_name_H-M   'P 1'
#
loop_
_entity.id
_entity.type
_entity.pdbx_description
1 polymer ?
#
loop_
_entity_poly.entity_id
_entity_poly.type
_entity_poly.pdbx_seq_one_letter_code
_entity_poly.pdbx_strand_id
1 'polypeptide(L)'
;MIPISFAQQWLQTTRRFSLKVLLVLTLFTPGFTACMKAPPQVDGRWEYPQFIQQVEAKQVEKVSLSGDRTQAIATRKDGQRFLIVLPQNDPKLIELLTKHGVDISVLPR
;
A
#
# COMPACT_ATOMS: atom_id res chain seq x y z
N MET A 1 -61.42 11.01 -22.54
CA MET A 1 -61.03 10.98 -21.11
C MET A 1 -60.90 9.52 -20.69
N ILE A 2 -59.72 9.10 -20.22
CA ILE A 2 -59.37 7.71 -19.86
C ILE A 2 -59.46 7.56 -18.33
N PRO A 3 -59.74 6.36 -17.78
CA PRO A 3 -58.86 5.86 -16.70
C PRO A 3 -58.57 4.34 -16.84
N ILE A 4 -57.37 3.88 -17.23
CA ILE A 4 -56.16 3.57 -16.41
C ILE A 4 -56.45 2.93 -15.03
N SER A 5 -57.51 2.14 -14.90
CA SER A 5 -57.88 1.49 -13.63
C SER A 5 -57.82 -0.05 -13.65
N PHE A 6 -56.90 -0.65 -14.42
CA PHE A 6 -56.77 -2.12 -14.52
C PHE A 6 -55.36 -2.66 -14.16
N ALA A 7 -54.38 -1.78 -13.94
CA ALA A 7 -53.01 -2.20 -13.59
C ALA A 7 -52.75 -2.34 -12.09
N GLN A 8 -53.78 -2.31 -11.25
CA GLN A 8 -53.69 -2.45 -9.79
C GLN A 8 -54.17 -3.82 -9.27
N GLN A 9 -54.41 -4.79 -10.17
CA GLN A 9 -54.82 -6.18 -9.89
C GLN A 9 -53.65 -7.09 -9.45
N TRP A 10 -52.57 -6.55 -8.87
CA TRP A 10 -51.45 -7.34 -8.34
C TRP A 10 -51.23 -7.03 -6.85
N LEU A 11 -52.26 -7.28 -6.04
CA LEU A 11 -52.24 -7.07 -4.58
C LEU A 11 -52.65 -8.32 -3.80
N GLN A 12 -52.23 -9.51 -4.25
CA GLN A 12 -52.57 -10.80 -3.62
C GLN A 12 -51.46 -11.88 -3.72
N THR A 13 -50.17 -11.54 -3.70
CA THR A 13 -49.09 -12.55 -3.51
C THR A 13 -48.22 -12.25 -2.29
N THR A 14 -48.88 -11.99 -1.17
CA THR A 14 -48.26 -11.86 0.15
C THR A 14 -48.42 -13.17 0.91
N ARG A 15 -47.48 -14.11 0.80
CA ARG A 15 -47.28 -15.12 1.85
C ARG A 15 -45.93 -15.82 1.72
N ARG A 16 -45.05 -15.62 2.71
CA ARG A 16 -43.88 -16.47 3.08
C ARG A 16 -42.45 -16.10 2.65
N PHE A 17 -42.17 -14.91 2.14
CA PHE A 17 -40.77 -14.42 2.10
C PHE A 17 -40.45 -13.50 3.27
N SER A 18 -40.93 -13.88 4.46
CA SER A 18 -40.64 -13.17 5.70
C SER A 18 -39.41 -13.78 6.38
N LEU A 19 -38.41 -12.92 6.61
CA LEU A 19 -37.38 -12.99 7.66
C LEU A 19 -36.16 -13.92 7.52
N LYS A 20 -36.11 -14.94 6.65
CA LYS A 20 -34.92 -15.84 6.60
C LYS A 20 -33.87 -15.53 5.51
N VAL A 21 -34.22 -14.81 4.45
CA VAL A 21 -33.26 -14.49 3.36
C VAL A 21 -32.36 -13.30 3.72
N LEU A 22 -32.80 -12.40 4.61
CA LEU A 22 -32.03 -11.20 4.97
C LEU A 22 -30.91 -11.45 5.99
N LEU A 23 -30.98 -12.52 6.80
CA LEU A 23 -30.15 -12.68 8.00
C LEU A 23 -28.89 -13.57 7.83
N VAL A 24 -28.56 -14.01 6.61
CA VAL A 24 -27.42 -14.92 6.36
C VAL A 24 -26.19 -14.21 5.74
N LEU A 25 -26.32 -12.96 5.27
CA LEU A 25 -25.25 -12.29 4.51
C LEU A 25 -24.26 -11.45 5.35
N THR A 26 -24.54 -11.20 6.63
CA THR A 26 -23.76 -10.21 7.42
C THR A 26 -22.60 -10.82 8.22
N LEU A 27 -22.42 -12.14 8.21
CA LEU A 27 -21.42 -12.82 9.04
C LEU A 27 -20.10 -13.12 8.32
N PHE A 28 -19.94 -12.67 7.07
CA PHE A 28 -18.71 -12.86 6.29
C PHE A 28 -17.78 -11.63 6.25
N THR A 29 -18.07 -10.59 7.04
CA THR A 29 -17.39 -9.29 6.99
C THR A 29 -16.39 -8.96 8.11
N PRO A 30 -15.87 -9.86 8.96
CA PRO A 30 -14.69 -9.53 9.77
C PRO A 30 -13.35 -9.92 9.11
N GLY A 31 -13.37 -10.76 8.05
CA GLY A 31 -12.14 -11.23 7.38
C GLY A 31 -11.70 -10.42 6.16
N PHE A 32 -12.62 -9.69 5.51
CA PHE A 32 -12.35 -9.02 4.24
C PHE A 32 -11.43 -7.80 4.35
N THR A 33 -11.50 -7.05 5.46
CA THR A 33 -10.73 -5.81 5.62
C THR A 33 -9.23 -6.04 5.84
N ALA A 34 -8.79 -7.24 6.24
CA ALA A 34 -7.38 -7.51 6.53
C ALA A 34 -6.49 -7.62 5.28
N CYS A 35 -7.06 -7.88 4.09
CA CYS A 35 -6.31 -8.00 2.84
C CYS A 35 -6.13 -6.69 2.07
N MET A 36 -6.78 -5.58 2.47
CA MET A 36 -6.59 -4.28 1.81
C MET A 36 -5.37 -3.52 2.34
N LYS A 37 -4.29 -4.24 2.67
CA LYS A 37 -3.00 -3.61 2.91
C LYS A 37 -2.40 -3.32 1.54
N ALA A 38 -2.49 -2.07 1.09
CA ALA A 38 -1.89 -1.64 -0.17
C ALA A 38 -0.43 -2.14 -0.22
N PRO A 39 -0.01 -2.82 -1.30
CA PRO A 39 1.37 -3.25 -1.43
C PRO A 39 2.26 -2.02 -1.29
N PRO A 40 3.46 -2.13 -0.68
CA PRO A 40 4.36 -0.99 -0.53
C PRO A 40 4.62 -0.39 -1.91
N GLN A 41 3.98 0.76 -2.18
CA GLN A 41 4.11 1.49 -3.43
C GLN A 41 5.52 2.10 -3.41
N VAL A 42 6.25 1.94 -4.51
CA VAL A 42 7.47 2.69 -4.75
C VAL A 42 7.05 3.87 -5.63
N ASP A 43 7.13 5.08 -5.09
CA ASP A 43 6.69 6.32 -5.72
C ASP A 43 7.55 6.70 -6.93
N GLY A 44 8.79 6.23 -6.99
CA GLY A 44 9.67 6.46 -8.13
C GLY A 44 11.06 5.82 -7.99
N ARG A 45 11.95 6.17 -8.92
CA ARG A 45 13.36 5.74 -8.90
C ARG A 45 14.27 6.95 -8.69
N TRP A 46 15.29 6.80 -7.86
CA TRP A 46 16.38 7.77 -7.73
C TRP A 46 17.66 7.19 -8.30
N GLU A 47 18.42 8.07 -8.94
CA GLU A 47 19.81 7.80 -9.29
C GLU A 47 20.70 7.89 -8.05
N TYR A 48 21.85 7.20 -8.07
CA TYR A 48 22.79 7.19 -6.94
C TYR A 48 23.18 8.61 -6.47
N PRO A 49 23.61 9.55 -7.34
CA PRO A 49 24.00 10.89 -6.88
C PRO A 49 22.85 11.66 -6.24
N GLN A 50 21.63 11.49 -6.78
CA GLN A 50 20.43 12.11 -6.22
C GLN A 50 20.13 11.57 -4.82
N PHE A 51 20.27 10.26 -4.62
CA PHE A 51 20.10 9.65 -3.31
C PHE A 51 21.07 10.22 -2.26
N ILE A 52 22.35 10.34 -2.60
CA ILE A 52 23.37 10.91 -1.69
C ILE A 52 22.99 12.33 -1.28
N GLN A 53 22.57 13.18 -2.21
CA GLN A 53 22.11 14.53 -1.91
C GLN A 53 20.92 14.54 -0.94
N GLN A 54 19.96 13.63 -1.10
CA GLN A 54 18.80 13.54 -0.21
C GLN A 54 19.19 13.06 1.21
N VAL A 55 20.17 12.16 1.32
CA VAL A 55 20.73 11.71 2.60
C VAL A 55 21.47 12.85 3.30
N GLU A 56 22.32 13.56 2.58
CA GLU A 56 23.05 14.72 3.10
C GLU A 56 22.10 15.84 3.55
N ALA A 57 21.04 16.09 2.78
CA ALA A 57 19.96 17.03 3.12
C ALA A 57 19.06 16.55 4.27
N LYS A 58 19.33 15.39 4.87
CA LYS A 58 18.53 14.77 5.95
C LYS A 58 17.06 14.61 5.58
N GLN A 59 16.77 14.35 4.30
CA GLN A 59 15.41 14.11 3.81
C GLN A 59 15.03 12.63 3.88
N VAL A 60 16.02 11.74 3.98
CA VAL A 60 15.85 10.30 4.10
C VAL A 60 15.78 9.90 5.55
N GLU A 61 14.77 9.10 5.91
CA GLU A 61 14.54 8.61 7.27
C GLU A 61 15.00 7.16 7.42
N LYS A 62 14.64 6.31 6.46
CA LYS A 62 14.94 4.89 6.47
C LYS A 62 15.43 4.42 5.12
N VAL A 63 16.41 3.54 5.09
CA VAL A 63 16.91 2.91 3.87
C VAL A 63 16.87 1.40 4.05
N SER A 64 16.14 0.73 3.17
CA SER A 64 16.10 -0.73 3.11
C SER A 64 17.06 -1.20 2.03
N LEU A 65 18.21 -1.74 2.42
CA LEU A 65 19.17 -2.34 1.49
C LEU A 65 18.80 -3.79 1.21
N SER A 66 19.00 -4.22 -0.04
CA SER A 66 18.94 -5.65 -0.39
C SER A 66 20.21 -6.35 0.11
N GLY A 67 20.11 -7.64 0.49
CA GLY A 67 21.25 -8.41 1.01
C GLY A 67 22.45 -8.49 0.05
N ASP A 68 22.20 -8.43 -1.26
CA ASP A 68 23.19 -8.38 -2.33
C ASP A 68 23.77 -6.98 -2.58
N ARG A 69 23.26 -5.95 -1.89
CA ARG A 69 23.67 -4.52 -1.98
C ARG A 69 23.62 -3.93 -3.38
N THR A 70 22.87 -4.53 -4.30
CA THR A 70 22.68 -4.01 -5.67
C THR A 70 21.54 -2.99 -5.75
N GLN A 71 20.61 -3.05 -4.80
CA GLN A 71 19.42 -2.22 -4.75
C GLN A 71 19.11 -1.77 -3.33
N ALA A 72 18.58 -0.57 -3.21
CA ALA A 72 18.04 -0.04 -1.97
C ALA A 72 16.68 0.62 -2.19
N ILE A 73 15.89 0.70 -1.13
CA ILE A 73 14.65 1.46 -1.08
C ILE A 73 14.82 2.54 -0.01
N ALA A 74 14.89 3.80 -0.42
CA ALA A 74 14.92 4.93 0.51
C ALA A 74 13.49 5.36 0.81
N THR A 75 13.19 5.53 2.10
CA THR A 75 11.96 6.13 2.60
C THR A 75 12.30 7.55 3.03
N ARG A 76 11.68 8.52 2.36
CA ARG A 76 11.80 9.93 2.68
C ARG A 76 10.94 10.23 3.92
N LYS A 77 11.23 11.33 4.62
CA LYS A 77 10.42 11.85 5.74
C LYS A 77 8.95 12.10 5.41
N ASP A 78 8.63 12.27 4.14
CA ASP A 78 7.26 12.42 3.63
C ASP A 78 6.53 11.05 3.49
N GLY A 79 7.17 9.95 3.88
CA GLY A 79 6.64 8.58 3.73
C GLY A 79 6.81 7.99 2.33
N GLN A 80 7.19 8.81 1.34
CA GLN A 80 7.46 8.37 -0.03
C GLN A 80 8.65 7.40 -0.10
N ARG A 81 8.51 6.34 -0.89
CA ARG A 81 9.53 5.31 -1.09
C ARG A 81 10.09 5.37 -2.50
N PHE A 82 11.41 5.41 -2.61
CA PHE A 82 12.11 5.46 -3.89
C PHE A 82 13.04 4.26 -4.02
N LEU A 83 13.02 3.62 -5.19
CA LEU A 83 13.95 2.56 -5.53
C LEU A 83 15.26 3.18 -6.03
N ILE A 84 16.40 2.69 -5.55
CA ILE A 84 17.73 3.12 -5.94
C ILE A 84 18.50 1.91 -6.43
N VAL A 85 19.09 2.02 -7.62
CA VAL A 85 20.07 1.07 -8.10
C VAL A 85 21.43 1.53 -7.61
N LEU A 86 22.09 0.69 -6.81
CA LEU A 86 23.37 1.01 -6.20
C LEU A 86 24.51 0.54 -7.10
N PRO A 87 25.59 1.32 -7.22
CA PRO A 87 26.83 0.79 -7.79
C PRO A 87 27.35 -0.33 -6.89
N GLN A 88 27.82 -1.41 -7.52
CA GLN A 88 28.26 -2.60 -6.80
C GLN A 88 29.51 -2.26 -5.94
N ASN A 89 29.47 -2.62 -4.65
CA ASN A 89 30.60 -2.61 -3.73
C ASN A 89 31.14 -1.23 -3.24
N ASP A 90 30.27 -0.30 -2.82
CA ASP A 90 30.70 0.91 -2.12
C ASP A 90 30.56 0.80 -0.58
N PRO A 91 31.64 0.49 0.17
CA PRO A 91 31.60 0.44 1.64
C PRO A 91 31.36 1.83 2.27
N LYS A 92 31.68 2.92 1.58
CA LYS A 92 31.50 4.28 2.10
C LYS A 92 30.02 4.66 2.20
N LEU A 93 29.16 4.04 1.40
CA LEU A 93 27.72 4.27 1.43
C LEU A 93 27.13 3.96 2.81
N ILE A 94 27.48 2.80 3.37
CA ILE A 94 26.97 2.37 4.68
C ILE A 94 27.47 3.32 5.77
N GLU A 95 28.72 3.74 5.69
CA GLU A 95 29.31 4.71 6.61
C GLU A 95 28.60 6.06 6.53
N LEU A 96 28.31 6.57 5.31
CA LEU A 96 27.56 7.80 5.10
C LEU A 96 26.16 7.70 5.70
N LEU A 97 25.42 6.63 5.42
CA LEU A 97 24.07 6.44 5.95
C LEU A 97 24.07 6.38 7.48
N THR A 98 25.01 5.65 8.06
CA THR A 98 25.18 5.52 9.51
C THR A 98 25.56 6.86 10.14
N LYS A 99 26.47 7.61 9.52
CA LYS A 99 26.91 8.95 9.97
C LYS A 99 25.76 9.96 9.98
N HIS A 100 24.85 9.86 9.02
CA HIS A 100 23.68 10.75 8.94
C HIS A 100 22.48 10.25 9.76
N GLY A 101 22.63 9.14 10.50
CA GLY A 101 21.59 8.60 11.38
C GLY A 101 20.39 8.02 10.62
N VAL A 102 20.60 7.58 9.38
CA VAL A 102 19.56 6.92 8.58
C VAL A 102 19.38 5.50 9.09
N ASP A 103 18.14 5.08 9.34
CA ASP A 103 17.85 3.71 9.79
C ASP A 103 18.08 2.72 8.62
N ILE A 104 19.06 1.84 8.76
CA ILE A 104 19.44 0.87 7.72
C ILE A 104 18.81 -0.47 8.07
N SER A 105 17.89 -0.94 7.22
CA SER A 105 17.33 -2.29 7.30
C SER A 105 17.85 -3.14 6.15
N VAL A 106 18.39 -4.32 6.45
CA VAL A 106 18.84 -5.26 5.41
C VAL A 106 17.74 -6.29 5.18
N LEU A 107 17.23 -6.35 3.95
CA LEU A 107 16.25 -7.36 3.55
C LEU A 107 16.99 -8.61 3.07
N PRO A 108 16.82 -9.78 3.72
CA PRO A 108 17.25 -11.04 3.13
C PRO A 108 16.41 -11.26 1.87
N ARG A 109 17.07 -11.32 0.73
CA ARG A 109 16.46 -11.59 -0.59
C ARG A 109 16.75 -13.02 -1.00
#